data_AF-C0QJ73-F1
#
_entry.id   AF-C0QJ73-F1
#
_cell.length_a   1.000
_cell.length_b   1.000
_cell.length_c   1.000
_cell.angle_alpha   90.00
_cell.angle_beta   90.00
_cell.angle_gamma   90.00
#
_symmetry.space_group_name_H-M   'P 1'
#
loop_
_entity.id
_entity.type
_entity.pdbx_description
1 polymer ?
#
loop_
_entity_poly.entity_id
_entity_poly.type
_entity_poly.pdbx_seq_one_letter_code
_entity_poly.pdbx_strand_id
1 'polypeptide(L)'
;MNEKNENIPDPKRIEKELGEFLNKKFGGTVKILSPSLATNEAPITGKGTSSGRKKLVNFNIKPQELIAYLDQYIVKQKRAKSVLATKICTHFNRVKHLETTKHSDVRITGSIKSNILMLGPTGVGKTYIVKLIAKRIGVPFVKADATKFSETGYVGGDVDDLVRDLVKEADDDIELAECGIIYLDEIDKIAASSNLRGADISRTGVQRALLKPMEETDVDLKVPHDPVSMMQELESFQRTGKRSERRVNTSNILFIMSGAFSDLNEIVSRRVTHHAMGFGSSLAKAKTNSDILKQVTAEDLVEFGFESEFIGRLPVRCVLDTLSKDDLFTILTMPNNPVILGKRLDFAAYGIDIVFTPEALDILAQRAFEENTGARGLVSVVENALLEFEEKLPSSTIKRFVVTPGVITDPRAELALILADENRDQLELAFLEAIQETRQALSNHILNNWKSLSLHHGLTLSKERSDLVAQYYCTHVTELGTAIQSIKTYYESIKKVEVDFYHKHDINIVFEEDAIDSLIEQFIKYEITSDDLMAKIYNDFYDGLNLIREKSGTNRFFIPRKALLDQEAFLAELIRKIIS
;
A
#
# COMPACT_ATOMS: atom_id res chain seq x y z
N MET A 1 -19.58 15.08 -65.19
CA MET A 1 -20.92 15.60 -64.87
C MET A 1 -20.96 15.89 -63.39
N ASN A 2 -21.25 17.16 -63.05
CA ASN A 2 -21.46 17.61 -61.68
C ASN A 2 -22.79 17.06 -61.17
N GLU A 3 -22.79 16.32 -60.06
CA GLU A 3 -23.95 16.23 -59.19
C GLU A 3 -23.51 16.63 -57.78
N LYS A 4 -23.93 17.84 -57.39
CA LYS A 4 -23.82 18.37 -56.03
C LYS A 4 -24.99 17.83 -55.20
N ASN A 5 -24.70 17.55 -53.92
CA ASN A 5 -25.55 17.63 -52.73
C ASN A 5 -27.06 17.76 -52.90
N GLU A 6 -27.82 16.91 -52.18
CA GLU A 6 -28.84 17.35 -51.20
C GLU A 6 -29.43 16.15 -50.42
N ASN A 7 -29.02 15.99 -49.16
CA ASN A 7 -29.90 15.68 -48.02
C ASN A 7 -29.09 15.61 -46.73
N ILE A 8 -28.60 16.77 -46.29
CA ILE A 8 -28.28 16.98 -44.88
C ILE A 8 -29.60 17.41 -44.25
N PRO A 9 -30.24 16.62 -43.38
CA PRO A 9 -31.52 17.00 -42.78
C PRO A 9 -31.32 18.26 -41.93
N ASP A 10 -32.11 19.29 -42.23
CA ASP A 10 -32.13 20.57 -41.52
C ASP A 10 -32.37 20.31 -40.02
N PRO A 11 -31.49 20.75 -39.11
CA PRO A 11 -31.58 20.45 -37.68
C PRO A 11 -32.92 20.85 -37.05
N LYS A 12 -33.58 21.89 -37.58
CA LYS A 12 -34.94 22.29 -37.15
C LYS A 12 -36.02 21.25 -37.48
N ARG A 13 -35.81 20.47 -38.55
CA ARG A 13 -36.74 19.42 -38.99
C ARG A 13 -36.63 18.19 -38.09
N ILE A 14 -35.41 17.84 -37.67
CA ILE A 14 -35.13 16.76 -36.71
C ILE A 14 -35.70 17.11 -35.33
N GLU A 15 -35.51 18.34 -34.85
CA GLU A 15 -36.10 18.80 -33.57
C GLU A 15 -37.62 18.70 -33.57
N LYS A 16 -38.27 19.03 -34.69
CA LYS A 16 -39.73 18.93 -34.84
C LYS A 16 -40.21 17.48 -34.86
N GLU A 17 -39.53 16.59 -35.58
CA GLU A 17 -39.86 15.16 -35.62
C GLU A 17 -39.63 14.46 -34.27
N LEU A 18 -38.55 14.79 -33.56
CA LEU A 18 -38.31 14.32 -32.19
C LEU A 18 -39.38 14.86 -31.22
N GLY A 19 -39.74 16.13 -31.33
CA GLY A 19 -40.80 16.74 -30.54
C GLY A 19 -42.15 16.05 -30.75
N GLU A 20 -42.54 15.80 -32.01
CA GLU A 20 -43.77 15.08 -32.37
C GLU A 20 -43.76 13.61 -31.91
N PHE A 21 -42.62 12.91 -32.06
CA PHE A 21 -42.46 11.53 -31.61
C PHE A 21 -42.58 11.41 -30.08
N LEU A 22 -41.93 12.30 -29.34
CA LEU A 22 -41.98 12.32 -27.87
C LEU A 22 -43.37 12.69 -27.35
N ASN A 23 -44.07 13.63 -27.98
CA ASN A 23 -45.45 13.96 -27.61
C ASN A 23 -46.41 12.80 -27.86
N LYS A 24 -46.20 12.03 -28.93
CA LYS A 24 -47.04 10.87 -29.28
C LYS A 24 -46.82 9.67 -28.34
N LYS A 25 -45.59 9.49 -27.83
CA LYS A 25 -45.27 8.40 -26.89
C LYS A 25 -45.63 8.72 -25.43
N PHE A 26 -45.53 9.98 -25.01
CA PHE A 26 -45.57 10.36 -23.60
C PHE A 26 -46.72 11.30 -23.20
N GLY A 27 -47.60 11.69 -24.14
CA GLY A 27 -48.87 12.34 -23.81
C GLY A 27 -48.72 13.68 -23.06
N GLY A 28 -48.15 14.70 -23.71
CA GLY A 28 -48.28 16.10 -23.28
C GLY A 28 -47.06 16.72 -22.55
N THR A 29 -46.47 17.71 -23.23
CA THR A 29 -45.50 18.75 -22.79
C THR A 29 -44.09 18.32 -22.36
N VAL A 30 -43.32 17.81 -23.31
CA VAL A 30 -41.85 17.89 -23.26
C VAL A 30 -41.40 19.05 -24.17
N LYS A 31 -40.89 20.14 -23.58
CA LYS A 31 -40.24 21.23 -24.33
C LYS A 31 -38.73 20.97 -24.36
N ILE A 32 -38.18 20.75 -25.56
CA ILE A 32 -36.73 20.69 -25.78
C ILE A 32 -36.23 22.15 -25.82
N LEU A 33 -35.37 22.53 -24.88
CA LEU A 33 -34.69 23.83 -24.87
C LEU A 33 -33.31 23.67 -25.50
N SER A 34 -33.13 24.23 -26.70
CA SER A 34 -31.83 24.34 -27.36
C SER A 34 -31.08 25.56 -26.81
N PRO A 35 -29.83 25.46 -26.31
CA PRO A 35 -29.08 26.64 -25.91
C PRO A 35 -28.62 27.39 -27.16
N SER A 36 -29.17 28.57 -27.36
CA SER A 36 -28.76 29.51 -28.41
C SER A 36 -27.34 30.03 -28.18
N LEU A 37 -26.53 30.05 -29.24
CA LEU A 37 -25.24 30.73 -29.30
C LEU A 37 -25.37 32.20 -28.86
N ALA A 38 -24.76 32.53 -27.73
CA ALA A 38 -24.45 33.90 -27.36
C ALA A 38 -22.91 33.99 -27.20
N THR A 39 -22.28 34.57 -28.22
CA THR A 39 -20.89 35.03 -28.19
C THR A 39 -20.75 36.13 -27.14
N ASN A 40 -20.05 35.84 -26.05
CA ASN A 40 -19.40 36.85 -25.23
C ASN A 40 -17.90 36.54 -25.26
N GLU A 41 -17.19 37.26 -26.13
CA GLU A 41 -15.72 37.32 -26.11
C GLU A 41 -15.29 38.08 -24.86
N ALA A 42 -14.77 37.36 -23.87
CA ALA A 42 -13.89 37.90 -22.85
C ALA A 42 -12.44 37.55 -23.24
N PRO A 43 -11.50 38.50 -23.23
CA PRO A 43 -10.13 38.23 -23.67
C PRO A 43 -9.41 37.40 -22.61
N ILE A 44 -9.27 36.09 -22.86
CA ILE A 44 -8.38 35.22 -22.10
C ILE A 44 -6.94 35.55 -22.51
N THR A 45 -6.36 36.54 -21.83
CA THR A 45 -4.90 36.69 -21.71
C THR A 45 -4.41 35.72 -20.63
N GLY A 46 -4.59 34.43 -20.89
CA GLY A 46 -4.01 33.35 -20.10
C GLY A 46 -2.89 32.75 -20.91
N LYS A 47 -1.64 33.00 -20.51
CA LYS A 47 -0.45 32.29 -20.99
C LYS A 47 -0.80 30.81 -21.11
N GLY A 48 -0.67 30.24 -22.31
CA GLY A 48 -0.70 28.81 -22.51
C GLY A 48 0.30 28.19 -21.54
N THR A 49 -0.20 27.60 -20.47
CA THR A 49 0.53 26.62 -19.72
C THR A 49 0.68 25.47 -20.69
N SER A 50 1.83 25.43 -21.37
CA SER A 50 2.36 24.18 -21.89
C SER A 50 2.15 23.15 -20.80
N SER A 51 1.24 22.19 -21.01
CA SER A 51 1.12 21.06 -20.10
C SER A 51 2.47 20.37 -20.17
N GLY A 52 3.32 20.67 -19.20
CA GLY A 52 4.54 19.93 -19.01
C GLY A 52 4.10 18.49 -18.87
N ARG A 53 4.62 17.61 -19.74
CA ARG A 53 4.53 16.16 -19.57
C ARG A 53 4.75 15.88 -18.09
N LYS A 54 3.70 15.52 -17.35
CA LYS A 54 3.88 15.00 -15.99
C LYS A 54 4.83 13.84 -16.17
N LYS A 55 5.99 13.88 -15.53
CA LYS A 55 6.97 12.80 -15.62
C LYS A 55 6.24 11.52 -15.25
N LEU A 56 6.12 10.58 -16.19
CA LEU A 56 5.72 9.21 -15.90
C LEU A 56 6.47 8.74 -14.66
N VAL A 57 5.72 8.11 -13.76
CA VAL A 57 6.09 7.58 -12.44
C VAL A 57 7.62 7.60 -12.25
N ASN A 58 8.13 8.44 -11.34
CA ASN A 58 9.57 8.55 -11.07
C ASN A 58 10.07 7.30 -10.33
N PHE A 59 10.00 6.16 -11.01
CA PHE A 59 10.34 4.85 -10.49
C PHE A 59 11.86 4.72 -10.48
N ASN A 60 12.43 4.60 -9.28
CA ASN A 60 13.87 4.37 -9.08
C ASN A 60 14.12 3.36 -7.94
N ILE A 61 13.11 2.56 -7.61
CA ILE A 61 13.19 1.64 -6.48
C ILE A 61 13.97 0.40 -6.90
N LYS A 62 15.02 0.09 -6.14
CA LYS A 62 15.79 -1.14 -6.36
C LYS A 62 15.08 -2.36 -5.76
N PRO A 63 15.28 -3.58 -6.29
CA PRO A 63 14.67 -4.78 -5.73
C PRO A 63 14.94 -4.97 -4.23
N GLN A 64 16.16 -4.66 -3.77
CA GLN A 64 16.52 -4.76 -2.34
C GLN A 64 15.74 -3.77 -1.47
N GLU A 65 15.52 -2.54 -1.96
CA GLU A 65 14.73 -1.52 -1.27
C GLU A 65 13.26 -1.92 -1.18
N LEU A 66 12.72 -2.53 -2.25
CA LEU A 66 11.35 -3.04 -2.24
C LEU A 66 11.19 -4.24 -1.29
N ILE A 67 12.17 -5.16 -1.23
CA ILE A 67 12.16 -6.26 -0.26
C ILE A 67 12.18 -5.71 1.17
N ALA A 68 13.07 -4.75 1.45
CA ALA A 68 13.17 -4.07 2.73
C ALA A 68 11.85 -3.38 3.15
N TYR A 69 11.13 -2.79 2.20
CA TYR A 69 9.79 -2.26 2.44
C TYR A 69 8.79 -3.39 2.76
N LEU A 70 8.76 -4.47 1.97
CA LEU A 70 7.85 -5.60 2.20
C LEU A 70 8.13 -6.35 3.50
N ASP A 71 9.38 -6.40 3.96
CA ASP A 71 9.76 -7.04 5.22
C ASP A 71 9.10 -6.38 6.44
N GLN A 72 8.65 -5.13 6.32
CA GLN A 72 7.93 -4.42 7.40
C GLN A 72 6.46 -4.85 7.53
N TYR A 73 5.92 -5.55 6.53
CA TYR A 73 4.49 -5.90 6.46
C TYR A 73 4.24 -7.39 6.18
N ILE A 74 5.22 -8.13 5.66
CA ILE A 74 5.07 -9.53 5.22
C ILE A 74 6.07 -10.43 5.94
N VAL A 75 5.55 -11.34 6.76
CA VAL A 75 6.32 -12.36 7.48
C VAL A 75 6.66 -13.55 6.56
N LYS A 76 7.81 -14.19 6.81
CA LYS A 76 8.31 -15.43 6.18
C LYS A 76 8.65 -15.40 4.70
N GLN A 77 7.75 -14.95 3.82
CA GLN A 77 7.70 -15.17 2.36
C GLN A 77 8.92 -14.67 1.54
N LYS A 78 10.15 -15.11 1.87
CA LYS A 78 11.42 -14.54 1.42
C LYS A 78 11.64 -14.76 -0.07
N ARG A 79 11.40 -15.98 -0.56
CA ARG A 79 11.53 -16.31 -1.98
C ARG A 79 10.50 -15.55 -2.80
N ALA A 80 9.25 -15.50 -2.34
CA ALA A 80 8.19 -14.76 -3.04
C ALA A 80 8.48 -13.26 -3.11
N LYS A 81 8.89 -12.63 -1.99
CA LYS A 81 9.34 -11.24 -1.94
C LYS A 81 10.47 -10.98 -2.94
N SER A 82 11.48 -11.85 -2.99
CA SER A 82 12.60 -11.72 -3.93
C SER A 82 12.18 -11.81 -5.40
N VAL A 83 11.35 -12.80 -5.75
CA VAL A 83 10.86 -12.98 -7.13
C VAL A 83 10.01 -11.79 -7.56
N LEU A 84 9.01 -11.41 -6.75
CA LEU A 84 8.11 -10.30 -7.05
C LEU A 84 8.88 -8.98 -7.15
N ALA A 85 9.69 -8.65 -6.15
CA ALA A 85 10.44 -7.40 -6.17
C ALA A 85 11.39 -7.31 -7.38
N THR A 86 12.09 -8.39 -7.70
CA THR A 86 13.00 -8.41 -8.86
C THR A 86 12.24 -8.23 -10.17
N LYS A 87 11.18 -9.01 -10.39
CA LYS A 87 10.46 -9.01 -11.67
C LYS A 87 9.65 -7.75 -11.88
N ILE A 88 8.98 -7.26 -10.84
CA ILE A 88 8.18 -6.03 -10.92
C ILE A 88 9.09 -4.80 -11.07
N CYS A 89 10.18 -4.68 -10.31
CA CYS A 89 11.13 -3.58 -10.49
C CYS A 89 11.77 -3.62 -11.89
N THR A 90 12.12 -4.80 -12.39
CA THR A 90 12.69 -4.93 -13.74
C THR A 90 11.70 -4.50 -14.82
N HIS A 91 10.43 -4.90 -14.68
CA HIS A 91 9.36 -4.51 -15.60
C HIS A 91 9.24 -3.00 -15.71
N PHE A 92 9.03 -2.29 -14.59
CA PHE A 92 8.83 -0.84 -14.62
C PHE A 92 10.10 -0.05 -14.99
N ASN A 93 11.29 -0.51 -14.58
CA ASN A 93 12.54 0.10 -15.05
C ASN A 93 12.73 -0.06 -16.57
N ARG A 94 12.32 -1.20 -17.14
CA ARG A 94 12.35 -1.43 -18.59
C ARG A 94 11.39 -0.48 -19.31
N VAL A 95 10.16 -0.33 -18.83
CA VAL A 95 9.17 0.62 -19.38
C VAL A 95 9.75 2.04 -19.38
N LYS A 96 10.25 2.50 -18.23
CA LYS A 96 10.90 3.81 -18.09
C LYS A 96 12.09 3.99 -19.06
N HIS A 97 12.92 2.98 -19.22
CA HIS A 97 14.06 3.03 -20.13
C HIS A 97 13.62 3.15 -21.60
N LEU A 98 12.58 2.41 -22.01
CA LEU A 98 12.04 2.49 -23.38
C LEU A 98 11.42 3.87 -23.68
N GLU A 99 10.78 4.49 -22.69
CA GLU A 99 10.20 5.82 -22.84
C GLU A 99 11.24 6.95 -22.89
N THR A 100 12.30 6.84 -22.09
CA THR A 100 13.39 7.83 -22.05
C THR A 100 14.32 7.73 -23.26
N THR A 101 14.46 6.53 -23.84
CA THR A 101 15.42 6.24 -24.92
C THR A 101 14.74 6.17 -26.30
N LYS A 102 13.65 6.92 -26.52
CA LYS A 102 12.88 7.00 -27.79
C LYS A 102 13.70 7.28 -29.07
N HIS A 103 15.02 7.49 -28.97
CA HIS A 103 15.97 7.75 -30.06
C HIS A 103 16.98 6.62 -30.37
N SER A 104 16.96 5.46 -29.69
CA SER A 104 17.85 4.34 -30.06
C SER A 104 17.07 3.15 -30.60
N ASP A 105 17.53 2.58 -31.72
CA ASP A 105 17.01 1.43 -32.47
C ASP A 105 16.93 0.08 -31.70
N VAL A 106 16.97 0.10 -30.36
CA VAL A 106 16.87 -1.10 -29.51
C VAL A 106 15.40 -1.41 -29.19
N ARG A 107 14.55 -1.46 -30.21
CA ARG A 107 13.27 -2.18 -30.07
C ARG A 107 13.55 -3.65 -30.32
N ILE A 108 13.92 -4.37 -29.26
CA ILE A 108 14.02 -5.84 -29.33
C ILE A 108 12.65 -6.37 -29.74
N THR A 109 12.55 -6.90 -30.95
CA THR A 109 11.34 -7.56 -31.43
C THR A 109 11.05 -8.78 -30.56
N GLY A 110 9.84 -8.90 -30.02
CA GLY A 110 9.42 -10.07 -29.26
C GLY A 110 9.71 -10.05 -27.75
N SER A 111 9.64 -8.90 -27.09
CA SER A 111 9.78 -8.85 -25.62
C SER A 111 8.59 -9.53 -24.93
N ILE A 112 8.83 -10.65 -24.24
CA ILE A 112 7.81 -11.32 -23.45
C ILE A 112 7.61 -10.55 -22.13
N LYS A 113 6.35 -10.23 -21.78
CA LYS A 113 6.04 -9.66 -20.47
C LYS A 113 6.33 -10.67 -19.37
N SER A 114 6.90 -10.20 -18.27
CA SER A 114 7.14 -11.03 -17.09
C SER A 114 5.88 -11.16 -16.23
N ASN A 115 4.73 -11.50 -16.85
CA ASN A 115 3.51 -11.77 -16.10
C ASN A 115 3.75 -12.91 -15.10
N ILE A 116 3.06 -12.84 -13.98
CA ILE A 116 3.41 -13.63 -12.79
C ILE A 116 2.23 -14.52 -12.40
N LEU A 117 2.49 -15.80 -12.19
CA LEU A 117 1.58 -16.74 -11.54
C LEU A 117 2.02 -16.98 -10.10
N MET A 118 1.15 -16.66 -9.15
CA MET A 118 1.33 -16.86 -7.73
C MET A 118 0.58 -18.10 -7.25
N LEU A 119 1.32 -19.07 -6.71
CA LEU A 119 0.76 -20.31 -6.16
C LEU A 119 0.94 -20.33 -4.64
N GLY A 120 -0.11 -20.69 -3.92
CA GLY A 120 0.00 -20.96 -2.49
C GLY A 120 -1.35 -20.94 -1.79
N PRO A 121 -1.43 -21.42 -0.54
CA PRO A 121 -2.68 -21.55 0.20
C PRO A 121 -3.46 -20.24 0.37
N THR A 122 -4.72 -20.34 0.80
CA THR A 122 -5.49 -19.17 1.24
C THR A 122 -4.84 -18.54 2.47
N GLY A 123 -4.99 -17.23 2.63
CA GLY A 123 -4.52 -16.53 3.83
C GLY A 123 -3.01 -16.36 4.00
N VAL A 124 -2.16 -16.69 3.01
CA VAL A 124 -0.69 -16.48 3.09
C VAL A 124 -0.20 -15.10 2.62
N GLY A 125 -1.13 -14.20 2.26
CA GLY A 125 -0.82 -12.82 1.87
C GLY A 125 -0.64 -12.54 0.37
N LYS A 126 -1.12 -13.42 -0.52
CA LYS A 126 -1.02 -13.27 -2.00
C LYS A 126 -1.51 -11.90 -2.52
N THR A 127 -2.72 -11.50 -2.15
CA THR A 127 -3.27 -10.20 -2.56
C THR A 127 -2.56 -9.04 -1.85
N TYR A 128 -2.22 -9.24 -0.57
CA TYR A 128 -1.66 -8.17 0.27
C TYR A 128 -0.27 -7.75 -0.20
N ILE A 129 0.60 -8.71 -0.54
CA ILE A 129 1.95 -8.41 -1.05
C ILE A 129 1.89 -7.61 -2.36
N VAL A 130 1.00 -7.95 -3.29
CA VAL A 130 0.89 -7.22 -4.56
C VAL A 130 0.33 -5.82 -4.35
N LYS A 131 -0.69 -5.66 -3.49
CA LYS A 131 -1.26 -4.36 -3.12
C LYS A 131 -0.19 -3.43 -2.51
N LEU A 132 0.65 -3.97 -1.62
CA LEU A 132 1.76 -3.22 -1.03
C LEU A 132 2.79 -2.78 -2.06
N ILE A 133 3.13 -3.67 -3.01
CA ILE A 133 4.06 -3.33 -4.10
C ILE A 133 3.47 -2.21 -4.96
N ALA A 134 2.22 -2.33 -5.42
CA ALA A 134 1.58 -1.31 -6.24
C ALA A 134 1.53 0.05 -5.54
N LYS A 135 1.11 0.07 -4.26
CA LYS A 135 1.11 1.28 -3.41
C LYS A 135 2.50 1.90 -3.30
N ARG A 136 3.54 1.07 -3.13
CA ARG A 136 4.93 1.55 -2.99
C ARG A 136 5.51 2.09 -4.28
N ILE A 137 5.15 1.50 -5.41
CA ILE A 137 5.58 1.93 -6.74
C ILE A 137 4.81 3.18 -7.18
N GLY A 138 3.56 3.34 -6.74
CA GLY A 138 2.70 4.46 -7.12
C GLY A 138 2.08 4.28 -8.50
N VAL A 139 1.69 3.04 -8.85
CA VAL A 139 1.02 2.71 -10.11
C VAL A 139 -0.43 2.27 -9.86
N PRO A 140 -1.35 2.48 -10.82
CA PRO A 140 -2.72 2.03 -10.73
C PRO A 140 -2.81 0.52 -10.49
N PHE A 141 -3.76 0.09 -9.66
CA PHE A 141 -3.90 -1.31 -9.27
C PHE A 141 -5.37 -1.73 -9.28
N VAL A 142 -5.71 -2.71 -10.12
CA VAL A 142 -7.04 -3.33 -10.14
C VAL A 142 -6.95 -4.75 -9.59
N LYS A 143 -7.85 -5.06 -8.66
CA LYS A 143 -8.06 -6.42 -8.16
C LYS A 143 -9.39 -6.96 -8.69
N ALA A 144 -9.35 -8.10 -9.35
CA ALA A 144 -10.54 -8.83 -9.77
C ALA A 144 -10.43 -10.32 -9.46
N ASP A 145 -11.56 -11.01 -9.56
CA ASP A 145 -11.69 -12.45 -9.36
C ASP A 145 -11.98 -13.10 -10.72
N ALA A 146 -11.21 -14.10 -11.10
CA ALA A 146 -11.32 -14.76 -12.39
C ALA A 146 -12.69 -15.39 -12.62
N THR A 147 -13.39 -15.79 -11.55
CA THR A 147 -14.72 -16.43 -11.64
C THR A 147 -15.85 -15.49 -12.08
N LYS A 148 -15.61 -14.17 -12.06
CA LYS A 148 -16.61 -13.15 -12.45
C LYS A 148 -16.72 -12.94 -13.97
N PHE A 149 -15.75 -13.43 -14.73
CA PHE A 149 -15.68 -13.22 -16.17
C PHE A 149 -16.34 -14.34 -16.95
N SER A 150 -16.78 -14.04 -18.17
CA SER A 150 -17.34 -15.01 -19.12
C SER A 150 -16.82 -14.74 -20.53
N GLU A 151 -16.78 -15.76 -21.39
CA GLU A 151 -16.27 -15.62 -22.77
C GLU A 151 -17.03 -14.58 -23.61
N THR A 152 -18.34 -14.45 -23.40
CA THR A 152 -19.21 -13.59 -24.20
C THR A 152 -19.50 -12.24 -23.55
N GLY A 153 -19.13 -12.03 -22.28
CA GLY A 153 -19.49 -10.83 -21.50
C GLY A 153 -21.00 -10.63 -21.28
N TYR A 154 -21.85 -11.60 -21.66
CA TYR A 154 -23.32 -11.48 -21.62
C TYR A 154 -23.94 -11.95 -20.30
N VAL A 155 -23.31 -12.91 -19.61
CA VAL A 155 -23.80 -13.49 -18.33
C VAL A 155 -22.81 -13.21 -17.17
N GLY A 156 -21.59 -12.78 -17.49
CA GLY A 156 -20.56 -12.30 -16.55
C GLY A 156 -19.82 -11.09 -17.11
N GLY A 157 -18.86 -10.54 -16.36
CA GLY A 157 -18.09 -9.36 -16.78
C GLY A 157 -17.22 -9.60 -18.02
N ASP A 158 -16.93 -8.53 -18.75
CA ASP A 158 -15.99 -8.53 -19.87
C ASP A 158 -14.56 -8.38 -19.33
N VAL A 159 -13.60 -9.11 -19.91
CA VAL A 159 -12.20 -9.03 -19.50
C VAL A 159 -11.62 -7.64 -19.78
N ASP A 160 -12.11 -6.95 -20.81
CA ASP A 160 -11.68 -5.59 -21.13
C ASP A 160 -12.08 -4.58 -20.02
N ASP A 161 -13.07 -4.90 -19.19
CA ASP A 161 -13.45 -4.06 -18.03
C ASP A 161 -12.29 -3.92 -17.03
N LEU A 162 -11.38 -4.89 -16.95
CA LEU A 162 -10.18 -4.78 -16.12
C LEU A 162 -9.31 -3.59 -16.52
N VAL A 163 -9.18 -3.35 -17.83
CA VAL A 163 -8.39 -2.24 -18.37
C VAL A 163 -9.13 -0.93 -18.18
N ARG A 164 -10.46 -0.93 -18.36
CA ARG A 164 -11.30 0.25 -18.11
C ARG A 164 -11.25 0.67 -16.64
N ASP A 165 -11.33 -0.28 -15.71
CA ASP A 165 -11.22 -0.01 -14.27
C ASP A 165 -9.83 0.49 -13.88
N LEU A 166 -8.78 0.06 -14.60
CA LEU A 166 -7.42 0.55 -14.39
C LEU A 166 -7.27 2.02 -14.77
N VAL A 167 -7.95 2.47 -15.82
CA VAL A 167 -8.03 3.88 -16.20
C VAL A 167 -8.79 4.71 -15.18
N LYS A 168 -9.88 4.18 -14.63
CA LYS A 168 -10.62 4.85 -13.55
C LYS A 168 -9.74 5.03 -12.31
N GLU A 169 -8.99 3.99 -11.92
CA GLU A 169 -8.03 4.05 -10.82
C GLU A 169 -6.86 5.02 -11.09
N ALA A 170 -6.59 5.32 -12.36
CA ALA A 170 -5.61 6.31 -12.78
C ALA A 170 -6.18 7.73 -12.95
N ASP A 171 -7.41 8.01 -12.46
CA ASP A 171 -8.10 9.30 -12.63
C ASP A 171 -8.17 9.75 -14.11
N ASP A 172 -8.51 8.81 -15.01
CA ASP A 172 -8.56 8.99 -16.48
C ASP A 172 -7.20 9.30 -17.15
N ASP A 173 -6.07 9.12 -16.45
CA ASP A 173 -4.72 9.22 -17.02
C ASP A 173 -4.34 7.93 -17.77
N ILE A 174 -4.44 7.97 -19.10
CA ILE A 174 -4.14 6.83 -19.97
C ILE A 174 -2.66 6.41 -19.86
N GLU A 175 -1.72 7.36 -19.86
CA GLU A 175 -0.28 7.04 -19.83
C GLU A 175 0.07 6.35 -18.50
N LEU A 176 -0.55 6.80 -17.40
CA LEU A 176 -0.39 6.17 -16.10
C LEU A 176 -1.06 4.79 -16.03
N ALA A 177 -2.25 4.63 -16.62
CA ALA A 177 -2.98 3.35 -16.67
C ALA A 177 -2.23 2.29 -17.47
N GLU A 178 -1.57 2.65 -18.58
CA GLU A 178 -0.71 1.74 -19.35
C GLU A 178 0.46 1.19 -18.51
N CYS A 179 0.85 1.90 -17.45
CA CYS A 179 1.84 1.49 -16.48
C CYS A 179 1.25 0.85 -15.21
N GLY A 180 0.02 0.31 -15.26
CA GLY A 180 -0.64 -0.28 -14.10
C GLY A 180 -0.39 -1.78 -13.87
N ILE A 181 -0.96 -2.29 -12.78
CA ILE A 181 -0.97 -3.70 -12.40
C ILE A 181 -2.41 -4.21 -12.37
N ILE A 182 -2.69 -5.31 -13.08
CA ILE A 182 -3.93 -6.06 -12.96
C ILE A 182 -3.66 -7.34 -12.17
N TYR A 183 -4.35 -7.49 -11.05
CA TYR A 183 -4.31 -8.69 -10.21
C TYR A 183 -5.60 -9.51 -10.32
N LEU A 184 -5.46 -10.76 -10.72
CA LEU A 184 -6.56 -11.72 -10.86
C LEU A 184 -6.43 -12.85 -9.84
N ASP A 185 -7.35 -12.90 -8.89
CA ASP A 185 -7.42 -14.01 -7.91
C ASP A 185 -8.28 -15.17 -8.45
N GLU A 186 -8.19 -16.32 -7.77
CA GLU A 186 -8.96 -17.53 -8.06
C GLU A 186 -8.80 -18.09 -9.49
N ILE A 187 -7.63 -17.88 -10.11
CA ILE A 187 -7.36 -18.35 -11.47
C ILE A 187 -7.38 -19.89 -11.57
N ASP A 188 -7.19 -20.60 -10.46
CA ASP A 188 -7.31 -22.05 -10.39
C ASP A 188 -8.74 -22.54 -10.65
N LYS A 189 -9.77 -21.72 -10.40
CA LYS A 189 -11.18 -22.09 -10.57
C LYS A 189 -11.66 -22.09 -12.02
N ILE A 190 -10.96 -21.35 -12.89
CA ILE A 190 -11.24 -21.33 -14.34
C ILE A 190 -10.45 -22.40 -15.11
N ALA A 191 -9.51 -23.09 -14.44
CA ALA A 191 -8.75 -24.19 -15.01
C ALA A 191 -9.24 -25.58 -14.55
N ALA A 192 -9.72 -25.69 -13.31
CA ALA A 192 -10.12 -26.99 -12.76
C ALA A 192 -11.32 -27.62 -13.50
N SER A 193 -11.03 -28.66 -14.29
CA SER A 193 -12.03 -29.57 -14.87
C SER A 193 -12.38 -30.65 -13.84
N SER A 194 -13.45 -30.48 -13.09
CA SER A 194 -13.97 -31.58 -12.27
C SER A 194 -14.72 -32.57 -13.15
N ASN A 195 -14.05 -33.60 -13.68
CA ASN A 195 -14.55 -34.95 -14.00
C ASN A 195 -16.00 -35.16 -14.52
N LEU A 196 -16.64 -34.17 -15.15
CA LEU A 196 -18.03 -34.23 -15.57
C LEU A 196 -18.10 -33.99 -17.08
N ARG A 197 -18.56 -35.02 -17.77
CA ARG A 197 -18.97 -35.00 -19.19
C ARG A 197 -20.10 -33.99 -19.38
N GLY A 198 -19.74 -32.72 -19.50
CA GLY A 198 -20.60 -31.58 -19.83
C GLY A 198 -19.74 -30.51 -20.50
N ALA A 199 -20.29 -29.74 -21.42
CA ALA A 199 -19.50 -28.86 -22.28
C ALA A 199 -18.78 -27.74 -21.48
N ASP A 200 -17.47 -27.91 -21.28
CA ASP A 200 -16.50 -27.04 -20.59
C ASP A 200 -16.30 -25.63 -21.23
N ILE A 201 -17.08 -25.31 -22.26
CA ILE A 201 -16.86 -24.19 -23.19
C ILE A 201 -16.72 -22.85 -22.45
N SER A 202 -17.51 -22.64 -21.39
CA SER A 202 -17.56 -21.35 -20.68
C SER A 202 -16.33 -21.03 -19.80
N ARG A 203 -15.58 -22.02 -19.28
CA ARG A 203 -14.46 -21.76 -18.35
C ARG A 203 -13.13 -21.60 -19.08
N THR A 204 -12.87 -22.44 -20.08
CA THR A 204 -11.74 -22.28 -21.00
C THR A 204 -11.86 -21.00 -21.82
N GLY A 205 -13.08 -20.58 -22.16
CA GLY A 205 -13.33 -19.33 -22.87
C GLY A 205 -12.81 -18.09 -22.14
N VAL A 206 -12.83 -18.08 -20.80
CA VAL A 206 -12.24 -16.99 -19.99
C VAL A 206 -10.71 -16.95 -20.13
N GLN A 207 -10.05 -18.11 -20.13
CA GLN A 207 -8.60 -18.18 -20.35
C GLN A 207 -8.22 -17.59 -21.71
N ARG A 208 -8.99 -17.90 -22.76
CA ARG A 208 -8.78 -17.35 -24.11
C ARG A 208 -9.06 -15.85 -24.20
N ALA A 209 -10.11 -15.37 -23.54
CA ALA A 209 -10.43 -13.95 -23.49
C ALA A 209 -9.29 -13.14 -22.83
N LEU A 210 -8.64 -13.72 -21.80
CA LEU A 210 -7.49 -13.12 -21.11
C LEU A 210 -6.19 -13.10 -21.94
N LEU A 211 -6.04 -13.93 -22.97
CA LEU A 211 -4.83 -13.94 -23.80
C LEU A 211 -4.57 -12.57 -24.45
N LYS A 212 -5.60 -11.99 -25.09
CA LYS A 212 -5.48 -10.71 -25.79
C LYS A 212 -4.93 -9.57 -24.91
N PRO A 213 -5.53 -9.25 -23.74
CA PRO A 213 -5.05 -8.16 -22.91
C PRO A 213 -3.67 -8.45 -22.29
N MET A 214 -3.29 -9.71 -22.07
CA MET A 214 -1.96 -10.09 -21.56
C MET A 214 -0.83 -9.85 -22.57
N GLU A 215 -1.15 -9.75 -23.86
CA GLU A 215 -0.20 -9.55 -24.95
C GLU A 215 0.00 -8.07 -25.29
N GLU A 216 -0.46 -7.60 -26.43
CA GLU A 216 -0.42 -6.20 -26.82
C GLU A 216 -1.71 -5.97 -27.60
N THR A 217 -2.70 -5.44 -26.91
CA THR A 217 -3.99 -5.11 -27.51
C THR A 217 -4.30 -3.66 -27.18
N ASP A 218 -4.85 -2.94 -28.15
CA ASP A 218 -5.47 -1.64 -27.90
C ASP A 218 -6.92 -1.88 -27.48
N VAL A 219 -7.22 -1.61 -26.22
CA VAL A 219 -8.57 -1.71 -25.68
C VAL A 219 -9.27 -0.37 -25.83
N ASP A 220 -10.48 -0.38 -26.38
CA ASP A 220 -11.32 0.81 -26.46
C ASP A 220 -11.98 1.06 -25.09
N LEU A 221 -11.81 2.28 -24.56
CA LEU A 221 -12.44 2.67 -23.29
C LEU A 221 -13.94 2.89 -23.42
N LYS A 222 -14.46 2.86 -24.64
CA LYS A 222 -15.88 2.93 -24.92
C LYS A 222 -16.55 1.62 -24.55
N VAL A 223 -17.61 1.72 -23.74
CA VAL A 223 -18.58 0.64 -23.60
C VAL A 223 -19.71 0.91 -24.59
N PRO A 224 -20.05 0.00 -25.53
CA PRO A 224 -21.05 0.22 -26.58
C PRO A 224 -22.47 0.61 -26.08
N HIS A 225 -22.72 0.54 -24.76
CA HIS A 225 -24.04 0.68 -24.15
C HIS A 225 -24.09 1.63 -22.94
N ASP A 226 -23.02 2.39 -22.63
CA ASP A 226 -23.05 3.34 -21.51
C ASP A 226 -23.60 4.72 -21.95
N PRO A 227 -24.74 5.18 -21.41
CA PRO A 227 -25.29 6.50 -21.73
C PRO A 227 -24.35 7.66 -21.37
N VAL A 228 -23.44 7.50 -20.39
CA VAL A 228 -22.47 8.52 -20.02
C VAL A 228 -21.39 8.66 -21.10
N SER A 229 -20.89 7.55 -21.63
CA SER A 229 -19.94 7.56 -22.76
C SER A 229 -20.58 8.16 -24.02
N MET A 230 -21.86 7.89 -24.29
CA MET A 230 -22.59 8.50 -25.41
C MET A 230 -22.80 10.02 -25.23
N MET A 231 -23.07 10.49 -24.01
CA MET A 231 -23.18 11.93 -23.72
C MET A 231 -21.83 12.65 -23.85
N GLN A 232 -20.74 12.06 -23.34
CA GLN A 232 -19.38 12.59 -23.52
C GLN A 232 -18.97 12.62 -25.00
N GLU A 233 -19.41 11.65 -25.82
CA GLU A 233 -19.22 11.67 -27.26
C GLU A 233 -19.96 12.83 -27.93
N LEU A 234 -21.22 13.10 -27.55
CA LEU A 234 -21.97 14.24 -28.08
C LEU A 234 -21.29 15.56 -27.71
N GLU A 235 -20.83 15.73 -26.47
CA GLU A 235 -20.14 16.95 -26.03
C GLU A 235 -18.76 17.14 -26.69
N SER A 236 -17.95 16.08 -26.78
CA SER A 236 -16.61 16.14 -27.39
C SER A 236 -16.67 16.33 -28.90
N PHE A 237 -17.64 15.70 -29.57
CA PHE A 237 -17.91 15.87 -31.00
C PHE A 237 -18.41 17.29 -31.31
N GLN A 238 -19.30 17.84 -30.48
CA GLN A 238 -19.76 19.22 -30.62
C GLN A 238 -18.63 20.25 -30.45
N ARG A 239 -17.68 20.00 -29.55
CA ARG A 239 -16.55 20.92 -29.30
C ARG A 239 -15.41 20.83 -30.31
N THR A 240 -15.11 19.64 -30.84
CA THR A 240 -13.88 19.41 -31.62
C THR A 240 -14.12 18.94 -33.05
N GLY A 241 -15.35 18.59 -33.42
CA GLY A 241 -15.71 18.10 -34.76
C GLY A 241 -15.10 16.74 -35.13
N LYS A 242 -14.39 16.08 -34.20
CA LYS A 242 -13.79 14.75 -34.38
C LYS A 242 -14.27 13.83 -33.26
N ARG A 243 -14.47 12.55 -33.58
CA ARG A 243 -14.65 11.51 -32.55
C ARG A 243 -13.31 11.34 -31.84
N SER A 244 -13.28 11.57 -30.53
CA SER A 244 -12.10 11.21 -29.74
C SER A 244 -12.14 9.70 -29.47
N GLU A 245 -11.24 8.94 -30.09
CA GLU A 245 -11.02 7.54 -29.75
C GLU A 245 -10.00 7.50 -28.60
N ARG A 246 -10.46 7.23 -27.38
CA ARG A 246 -9.57 6.98 -26.25
C ARG A 246 -9.32 5.47 -26.18
N ARG A 247 -8.15 5.05 -26.64
CA ARG A 247 -7.67 3.66 -26.56
C ARG A 247 -6.56 3.57 -25.53
N VAL A 248 -6.42 2.40 -24.92
CA VAL A 248 -5.35 2.08 -23.97
C VAL A 248 -4.57 0.89 -24.48
N ASN A 249 -3.26 1.02 -24.58
CA ASN A 249 -2.41 -0.06 -25.01
C ASN A 249 -1.99 -0.93 -23.82
N THR A 250 -2.27 -2.23 -23.87
CA THR A 250 -1.98 -3.12 -22.74
C THR A 250 -0.53 -3.57 -22.65
N SER A 251 0.37 -3.23 -23.58
CA SER A 251 1.76 -3.76 -23.67
C SER A 251 2.58 -3.59 -22.39
N ASN A 252 2.34 -2.52 -21.62
CA ASN A 252 3.08 -2.22 -20.39
C ASN A 252 2.32 -2.59 -19.11
N ILE A 253 1.06 -3.01 -19.21
CA ILE A 253 0.26 -3.45 -18.07
C ILE A 253 0.78 -4.81 -17.60
N LEU A 254 1.09 -4.91 -16.30
CA LEU A 254 1.58 -6.15 -15.70
C LEU A 254 0.41 -6.98 -15.16
N PHE A 255 0.29 -8.22 -15.62
CA PHE A 255 -0.68 -9.17 -15.10
C PHE A 255 -0.05 -10.05 -14.02
N ILE A 256 -0.70 -10.08 -12.86
CA ILE A 256 -0.36 -10.97 -11.74
C ILE A 256 -1.58 -11.82 -11.42
N MET A 257 -1.45 -13.12 -11.53
CA MET A 257 -2.53 -14.07 -11.30
C MET A 257 -2.25 -14.88 -10.05
N SER A 258 -3.28 -15.27 -9.31
CA SER A 258 -3.12 -16.11 -8.13
C SER A 258 -4.18 -17.18 -8.01
N GLY A 259 -3.82 -18.28 -7.37
CA GLY A 259 -4.73 -19.37 -7.02
C GLY A 259 -4.27 -20.13 -5.80
N ALA A 260 -5.16 -20.95 -5.22
CA ALA A 260 -4.84 -21.83 -4.10
C ALA A 260 -4.18 -23.13 -4.56
N PHE A 261 -4.63 -23.67 -5.71
CA PHE A 261 -4.09 -24.87 -6.33
C PHE A 261 -4.03 -26.08 -5.39
N SER A 262 -5.14 -26.35 -4.67
CA SER A 262 -5.22 -27.47 -3.73
C SER A 262 -4.87 -28.81 -4.38
N ASP A 263 -5.44 -29.07 -5.56
CA ASP A 263 -5.38 -30.37 -6.23
C ASP A 263 -4.10 -30.55 -7.06
N LEU A 264 -3.42 -29.44 -7.38
CA LEU A 264 -2.14 -29.45 -8.10
C LEU A 264 -1.05 -30.19 -7.31
N ASN A 265 -1.15 -30.21 -5.97
CA ASN A 265 -0.21 -30.94 -5.12
C ASN A 265 -0.17 -32.44 -5.46
N GLU A 266 -1.32 -33.05 -5.76
CA GLU A 266 -1.40 -34.48 -6.09
C GLU A 266 -0.76 -34.79 -7.43
N ILE A 267 -1.00 -33.95 -8.44
CA ILE A 267 -0.43 -34.06 -9.79
C ILE A 267 1.11 -34.00 -9.72
N VAL A 268 1.63 -32.96 -9.08
CA VAL A 268 3.08 -32.75 -8.95
C VAL A 268 3.70 -33.87 -8.13
N SER A 269 3.05 -34.30 -7.05
CA SER A 269 3.54 -35.39 -6.20
C SER A 269 3.64 -36.69 -6.98
N ARG A 270 2.61 -37.05 -7.76
CA ARG A 270 2.59 -38.25 -8.61
C ARG A 270 3.75 -38.24 -9.61
N ARG A 271 3.99 -37.11 -10.28
CA ARG A 271 5.12 -36.99 -11.21
C ARG A 271 6.47 -37.14 -10.52
N VAL A 272 6.67 -36.45 -9.39
CA VAL A 272 7.94 -36.48 -8.65
C VAL A 272 8.22 -37.87 -8.06
N THR A 273 7.21 -38.59 -7.58
CA THR A 273 7.36 -39.96 -7.06
C THR A 273 7.59 -40.98 -8.17
N HIS A 274 6.91 -40.87 -9.32
CA HIS A 274 7.16 -41.73 -10.47
C HIS A 274 8.60 -41.63 -10.99
N HIS A 275 9.19 -40.43 -11.02
CA HIS A 275 10.60 -40.26 -11.39
C HIS A 275 11.59 -40.89 -10.38
N ALA A 276 11.22 -40.96 -9.09
CA ALA A 276 12.08 -41.54 -8.05
C ALA A 276 12.19 -43.07 -8.11
N MET A 277 11.28 -43.77 -8.81
CA MET A 277 11.32 -45.23 -8.96
C MET A 277 12.39 -45.72 -9.95
N GLY A 278 13.04 -44.82 -10.71
CA GLY A 278 13.97 -45.18 -11.79
C GLY A 278 15.45 -45.34 -11.41
N PHE A 279 15.91 -44.77 -10.30
CA PHE A 279 17.29 -44.90 -9.82
C PHE A 279 17.28 -44.78 -8.29
N GLY A 280 17.86 -45.77 -7.60
CA GLY A 280 17.76 -45.94 -6.15
C GLY A 280 17.90 -44.63 -5.36
N SER A 281 16.82 -44.20 -4.71
CA SER A 281 16.88 -43.08 -3.77
C SER A 281 15.95 -43.32 -2.58
N SER A 282 16.49 -42.95 -1.42
CA SER A 282 15.88 -43.02 -0.09
C SER A 282 14.51 -42.34 -0.05
N LEU A 283 13.54 -42.98 0.64
CA LEU A 283 12.25 -42.40 1.00
C LEU A 283 12.42 -40.92 1.40
N ALA A 284 11.93 -40.03 0.54
CA ALA A 284 12.02 -38.60 0.78
C ALA A 284 11.20 -38.24 2.03
N LYS A 285 11.80 -37.43 2.91
CA LYS A 285 11.14 -36.80 4.06
C LYS A 285 9.77 -36.23 3.64
N ALA A 286 8.79 -36.27 4.55
CA ALA A 286 7.49 -35.64 4.37
C ALA A 286 7.67 -34.20 3.84
N LYS A 287 7.45 -34.00 2.54
CA LYS A 287 7.55 -32.69 1.90
C LYS A 287 6.27 -31.92 2.24
N THR A 288 6.42 -30.71 2.75
CA THR A 288 5.31 -29.77 2.93
C THR A 288 4.66 -29.45 1.57
N ASN A 289 3.36 -29.16 1.54
CA ASN A 289 2.64 -28.82 0.29
C ASN A 289 3.33 -27.71 -0.51
N SER A 290 3.87 -26.69 0.17
CA SER A 290 4.61 -25.61 -0.51
C SER A 290 5.91 -26.08 -1.20
N ASP A 291 6.58 -27.11 -0.67
CA ASP A 291 7.82 -27.64 -1.27
C ASP A 291 7.55 -28.49 -2.51
N ILE A 292 6.37 -29.09 -2.57
CA ILE A 292 5.85 -29.76 -3.77
C ILE A 292 5.56 -28.70 -4.83
N LEU A 293 4.82 -27.64 -4.48
CA LEU A 293 4.49 -26.56 -5.41
C LEU A 293 5.73 -25.84 -5.99
N LYS A 294 6.85 -25.79 -5.25
CA LYS A 294 8.13 -25.26 -5.76
C LYS A 294 8.70 -26.02 -6.96
N GLN A 295 8.23 -27.24 -7.21
CA GLN A 295 8.66 -28.09 -8.33
C GLN A 295 7.65 -28.07 -9.50
N VAL A 296 6.62 -27.21 -9.48
CA VAL A 296 5.61 -27.13 -10.55
C VAL A 296 6.22 -26.78 -11.91
N THR A 297 5.88 -27.57 -12.92
CA THR A 297 6.22 -27.35 -14.33
C THR A 297 5.01 -26.84 -15.11
N ALA A 298 5.22 -26.50 -16.39
CA ALA A 298 4.10 -26.13 -17.27
C ALA A 298 3.18 -27.33 -17.53
N GLU A 299 3.75 -28.53 -17.64
CA GLU A 299 3.01 -29.77 -17.88
C GLU A 299 2.02 -30.05 -16.76
N ASP A 300 2.41 -29.86 -15.49
CA ASP A 300 1.49 -30.06 -14.36
C ASP A 300 0.29 -29.10 -14.41
N LEU A 301 0.52 -27.85 -14.85
CA LEU A 301 -0.53 -26.83 -14.96
C LEU A 301 -1.47 -27.14 -16.13
N VAL A 302 -0.94 -27.69 -17.22
CA VAL A 302 -1.76 -28.17 -18.34
C VAL A 302 -2.58 -29.39 -17.93
N GLU A 303 -2.00 -30.34 -17.21
CA GLU A 303 -2.73 -31.49 -16.64
C GLU A 303 -3.80 -31.05 -15.63
N PHE A 304 -3.54 -29.97 -14.88
CA PHE A 304 -4.53 -29.36 -13.98
C PHE A 304 -5.70 -28.70 -14.72
N GLY A 305 -5.53 -28.35 -16.00
CA GLY A 305 -6.60 -27.83 -16.87
C GLY A 305 -6.38 -26.41 -17.43
N PHE A 306 -5.16 -25.87 -17.37
CA PHE A 306 -4.84 -24.64 -18.10
C PHE A 306 -4.52 -24.91 -19.57
N GLU A 307 -4.88 -23.96 -20.44
CA GLU A 307 -4.42 -23.99 -21.83
C GLU A 307 -2.90 -23.72 -21.91
N SER A 308 -2.22 -24.43 -22.81
CA SER A 308 -0.76 -24.30 -22.98
C SER A 308 -0.34 -22.88 -23.40
N GLU A 309 -1.15 -22.22 -24.24
CA GLU A 309 -0.95 -20.83 -24.65
C GLU A 309 -1.03 -19.88 -23.46
N PHE A 310 -2.00 -20.10 -22.57
CA PHE A 310 -2.21 -19.29 -21.38
C PHE A 310 -1.03 -19.39 -20.41
N ILE A 311 -0.55 -20.60 -20.12
CA ILE A 311 0.65 -20.81 -19.30
C ILE A 311 1.91 -20.24 -19.97
N GLY A 312 1.99 -20.28 -21.30
CA GLY A 312 3.05 -19.63 -22.07
C GLY A 312 3.16 -18.12 -21.84
N ARG A 313 2.03 -17.45 -21.50
CA ARG A 313 1.99 -16.02 -21.15
C ARG A 313 2.28 -15.74 -19.68
N LEU A 314 2.53 -16.75 -18.85
CA LEU A 314 2.86 -16.66 -17.42
C LEU A 314 4.25 -17.27 -17.10
N PRO A 315 5.35 -16.68 -17.61
CA PRO A 315 6.68 -17.28 -17.49
C PRO A 315 7.25 -17.23 -16.06
N VAL A 316 6.76 -16.33 -15.20
CA VAL A 316 7.25 -16.19 -13.83
C VAL A 316 6.33 -16.92 -12.88
N ARG A 317 6.86 -17.92 -12.15
CA ARG A 317 6.14 -18.61 -11.08
C ARG A 317 6.67 -18.17 -9.72
N CYS A 318 5.74 -17.84 -8.82
CA CYS A 318 6.03 -17.40 -7.47
C CYS A 318 5.24 -18.26 -6.48
N VAL A 319 5.92 -19.05 -5.66
CA VAL A 319 5.28 -19.93 -4.68
C VAL A 319 5.38 -19.30 -3.29
N LEU A 320 4.24 -19.24 -2.59
CA LEU A 320 4.15 -18.77 -1.21
C LEU A 320 4.05 -19.96 -0.25
N ASP A 321 4.78 -19.86 0.86
CA ASP A 321 4.86 -20.88 1.89
C ASP A 321 3.62 -20.84 2.81
N THR A 322 3.27 -21.97 3.40
CA THR A 322 2.26 -22.07 4.46
C THR A 322 2.71 -21.31 5.71
N LEU A 323 1.75 -20.76 6.45
CA LEU A 323 2.00 -20.10 7.74
C LEU A 323 1.86 -21.10 8.88
N SER A 324 2.82 -21.11 9.79
CA SER A 324 2.76 -21.82 11.07
C SER A 324 2.14 -20.94 12.16
N LYS A 325 1.84 -21.52 13.32
CA LYS A 325 1.42 -20.78 14.52
C LYS A 325 2.40 -19.64 14.84
N ASP A 326 3.69 -19.93 14.86
CA ASP A 326 4.74 -18.95 15.17
C ASP A 326 4.78 -17.83 14.12
N ASP A 327 4.50 -18.13 12.85
CA ASP A 327 4.39 -17.11 11.81
C ASP A 327 3.17 -16.19 12.04
N LEU A 328 2.03 -16.75 12.47
CA LEU A 328 0.83 -15.99 12.82
C LEU A 328 1.03 -15.11 14.05
N PHE A 329 1.71 -15.62 15.07
CA PHE A 329 2.13 -14.84 16.24
C PHE A 329 3.04 -13.70 15.81
N THR A 330 4.06 -13.99 15.00
CA THR A 330 4.95 -12.97 14.44
C THR A 330 4.16 -11.90 13.68
N ILE A 331 3.17 -12.29 12.86
CA ILE A 331 2.29 -11.36 12.15
C ILE A 331 1.59 -10.43 13.14
N LEU A 332 0.98 -10.94 14.21
CA LEU A 332 0.27 -10.12 15.22
C LEU A 332 1.21 -9.17 15.97
N THR A 333 2.44 -9.61 16.27
CA THR A 333 3.44 -8.79 16.98
C THR A 333 4.10 -7.72 16.11
N MET A 334 3.94 -7.77 14.78
CA MET A 334 4.53 -6.76 13.91
C MET A 334 3.94 -5.36 14.16
N PRO A 335 4.76 -4.30 14.21
CA PRO A 335 4.28 -2.94 14.47
C PRO A 335 3.27 -2.45 13.41
N ASN A 336 3.46 -2.84 12.15
CA ASN A 336 2.57 -2.44 11.06
C ASN A 336 1.43 -3.45 10.81
N ASN A 337 1.05 -4.24 11.82
CA ASN A 337 -0.07 -5.16 11.68
C ASN A 337 -1.41 -4.40 11.60
N PRO A 338 -2.17 -4.51 10.49
CA PRO A 338 -3.42 -3.76 10.33
C PRO A 338 -4.54 -4.17 11.30
N VAL A 339 -4.54 -5.41 11.79
CA VAL A 339 -5.56 -5.92 12.72
C VAL A 339 -5.38 -5.29 14.09
N ILE A 340 -4.15 -5.32 14.62
CA ILE A 340 -3.84 -4.71 15.92
C ILE A 340 -3.94 -3.20 15.86
N LEU A 341 -3.42 -2.55 14.80
CA LEU A 341 -3.57 -1.11 14.61
C LEU A 341 -5.03 -0.69 14.44
N GLY A 342 -5.84 -1.50 13.75
CA GLY A 342 -7.28 -1.30 13.64
C GLY A 342 -7.95 -1.27 15.01
N LYS A 343 -7.70 -2.28 15.86
CA LYS A 343 -8.24 -2.32 17.22
C LYS A 343 -7.73 -1.19 18.11
N ARG A 344 -6.46 -0.81 18.00
CA ARG A 344 -5.95 0.40 18.68
C ARG A 344 -6.72 1.65 18.28
N LEU A 345 -7.05 1.80 16.99
CA LEU A 345 -7.80 2.94 16.48
C LEU A 345 -9.26 2.91 16.96
N ASP A 346 -9.91 1.74 16.92
CA ASP A 346 -11.30 1.56 17.35
C ASP A 346 -11.48 2.00 18.82
N PHE A 347 -10.61 1.53 19.73
CA PHE A 347 -10.64 1.93 21.14
C PHE A 347 -10.21 3.39 21.36
N ALA A 348 -9.20 3.87 20.62
CA ALA A 348 -8.76 5.26 20.72
C ALA A 348 -9.85 6.26 20.29
N ALA A 349 -10.74 5.88 19.37
CA ALA A 349 -11.91 6.69 18.99
C ALA A 349 -12.86 6.94 20.17
N TYR A 350 -12.86 6.06 21.17
CA TYR A 350 -13.59 6.22 22.43
C TYR A 350 -12.71 6.79 23.56
N GLY A 351 -11.47 7.19 23.27
CA GLY A 351 -10.52 7.71 24.26
C GLY A 351 -9.94 6.62 25.18
N ILE A 352 -9.92 5.37 24.71
CA ILE A 352 -9.38 4.22 25.44
C ILE A 352 -8.09 3.77 24.78
N ASP A 353 -6.99 3.76 25.55
CA ASP A 353 -5.71 3.20 25.10
C ASP A 353 -5.69 1.70 25.36
N ILE A 354 -5.50 0.91 24.30
CA ILE A 354 -5.43 -0.55 24.35
C ILE A 354 -4.00 -1.06 24.07
N VAL A 355 -3.57 -2.04 24.85
CA VAL A 355 -2.26 -2.70 24.71
C VAL A 355 -2.43 -4.22 24.79
N PHE A 356 -1.75 -4.95 23.91
CA PHE A 356 -1.82 -6.40 23.87
C PHE A 356 -0.54 -7.00 24.47
N THR A 357 -0.71 -7.94 25.40
CA THR A 357 0.42 -8.70 25.95
C THR A 357 0.89 -9.77 24.96
N PRO A 358 2.19 -10.12 24.92
CA PRO A 358 2.69 -11.20 24.07
C PRO A 358 1.95 -12.53 24.26
N GLU A 359 1.61 -12.87 25.51
CA GLU A 359 0.91 -14.11 25.85
C GLU A 359 -0.51 -14.12 25.27
N ALA A 360 -1.20 -12.98 25.31
CA ALA A 360 -2.50 -12.84 24.66
C ALA A 360 -2.41 -13.02 23.14
N LEU A 361 -1.41 -12.42 22.50
CA LEU A 361 -1.18 -12.57 21.06
C LEU A 361 -0.86 -14.02 20.67
N ASP A 362 -0.15 -14.77 21.51
CA ASP A 362 0.15 -16.19 21.26
C ASP A 362 -1.13 -17.05 21.28
N ILE A 363 -2.06 -16.79 22.21
CA ILE A 363 -3.35 -17.48 22.28
C ILE A 363 -4.20 -17.16 21.05
N LEU A 364 -4.24 -15.90 20.60
CA LEU A 364 -4.95 -15.50 19.39
C LEU A 364 -4.35 -16.17 18.14
N ALA A 365 -3.02 -16.24 18.06
CA ALA A 365 -2.33 -16.95 16.98
C ALA A 365 -2.64 -18.46 16.98
N GLN A 366 -2.71 -19.09 18.15
CA GLN A 366 -3.09 -20.50 18.29
C GLN A 366 -4.51 -20.75 17.77
N ARG A 367 -5.49 -19.95 18.24
CA ARG A 367 -6.89 -20.07 17.78
C ARG A 367 -7.02 -19.88 16.26
N ALA A 368 -6.32 -18.88 15.70
CA ALA A 368 -6.34 -18.65 14.26
C ALA A 368 -5.67 -19.77 13.45
N PHE A 369 -4.65 -20.42 14.01
CA PHE A 369 -4.02 -21.58 13.38
C PHE A 369 -4.98 -22.78 13.32
N GLU A 370 -5.74 -23.02 14.39
CA GLU A 370 -6.74 -24.09 14.48
C GLU A 370 -7.90 -23.92 13.47
N GLU A 371 -8.26 -22.67 13.14
CA GLU A 371 -9.28 -22.38 12.10
C GLU A 371 -8.83 -22.75 10.67
N ASN A 372 -7.55 -23.02 10.42
CA ASN A 372 -7.02 -23.40 9.10
C ASN A 372 -7.31 -22.42 7.95
N THR A 373 -7.57 -21.14 8.25
CA THR A 373 -7.85 -20.09 7.25
C THR A 373 -6.63 -19.19 6.96
N GLY A 374 -5.47 -19.48 7.57
CA GLY A 374 -4.25 -18.69 7.49
C GLY A 374 -4.40 -17.34 8.18
N ALA A 375 -3.69 -16.30 7.72
CA ALA A 375 -3.74 -14.97 8.34
C ALA A 375 -5.10 -14.27 8.21
N ARG A 376 -6.04 -14.79 7.40
CA ARG A 376 -7.43 -14.27 7.34
C ARG A 376 -8.19 -14.56 8.64
N GLY A 377 -7.90 -15.67 9.31
CA GLY A 377 -8.53 -16.05 10.59
C GLY A 377 -8.18 -15.09 11.73
N LEU A 378 -7.01 -14.44 11.67
CA LEU A 378 -6.58 -13.48 12.69
C LEU A 378 -7.59 -12.36 12.93
N VAL A 379 -8.26 -11.87 11.87
CA VAL A 379 -9.29 -10.85 12.01
C VAL A 379 -10.46 -11.41 12.82
N SER A 380 -11.02 -12.53 12.39
CA SER A 380 -12.17 -13.16 13.07
C SER A 380 -11.89 -13.46 14.53
N VAL A 381 -10.70 -14.00 14.82
CA VAL A 381 -10.30 -14.37 16.19
C VAL A 381 -10.15 -13.14 17.09
N VAL A 382 -9.57 -12.05 16.58
CA VAL A 382 -9.40 -10.80 17.34
C VAL A 382 -10.73 -10.09 17.56
N GLU A 383 -11.57 -9.98 16.52
CA GLU A 383 -12.92 -9.40 16.60
C GLU A 383 -13.76 -10.11 17.67
N ASN A 384 -13.81 -11.45 17.60
CA ASN A 384 -14.59 -12.25 18.55
C ASN A 384 -14.07 -12.14 19.98
N ALA A 385 -12.75 -12.01 20.17
CA ALA A 385 -12.16 -11.90 21.50
C ALA A 385 -12.47 -10.57 22.20
N LEU A 386 -12.62 -9.48 21.43
CA LEU A 386 -12.79 -8.13 21.98
C LEU A 386 -14.23 -7.62 21.96
N LEU A 387 -15.15 -8.32 21.29
CA LEU A 387 -16.54 -7.88 21.10
C LEU A 387 -17.24 -7.44 22.40
N GLU A 388 -17.16 -8.23 23.47
CA GLU A 388 -17.82 -7.87 24.75
C GLU A 388 -17.20 -6.62 25.40
N PHE A 389 -15.91 -6.38 25.17
CA PHE A 389 -15.20 -5.21 25.69
C PHE A 389 -15.50 -3.96 24.86
N GLU A 390 -15.61 -4.09 23.54
CA GLU A 390 -16.03 -3.02 22.63
C GLU A 390 -17.45 -2.57 22.91
N GLU A 391 -18.34 -3.47 23.33
CA GLU A 391 -19.71 -3.12 23.74
C GLU A 391 -19.74 -2.31 25.04
N LYS A 392 -18.98 -2.72 26.07
CA LYS A 392 -19.16 -2.19 27.44
C LYS A 392 -18.15 -1.12 27.85
N LEU A 393 -16.89 -1.21 27.43
CA LEU A 393 -15.84 -0.28 27.88
C LEU A 393 -16.09 1.17 27.46
N PRO A 394 -16.59 1.48 26.24
CA PRO A 394 -16.95 2.84 25.86
C PRO A 394 -18.01 3.51 26.75
N SER A 395 -18.84 2.70 27.42
CA SER A 395 -19.86 3.17 28.36
C SER A 395 -19.34 3.30 29.81
N SER A 396 -18.04 3.10 30.03
CA SER A 396 -17.39 3.12 31.34
C SER A 396 -16.47 4.34 31.51
N THR A 397 -15.86 4.49 32.69
CA THR A 397 -14.87 5.54 33.00
C THR A 397 -13.43 5.13 32.66
N ILE A 398 -13.24 3.91 32.14
CA ILE A 398 -11.93 3.31 31.90
C ILE A 398 -11.29 3.94 30.67
N LYS A 399 -10.02 4.34 30.80
CA LYS A 399 -9.24 4.93 29.70
C LYS A 399 -8.08 4.06 29.22
N ARG A 400 -7.78 2.98 29.94
CA ARG A 400 -6.62 2.13 29.71
C ARG A 400 -7.05 0.68 29.82
N PHE A 401 -6.72 -0.10 28.82
CA PHE A 401 -7.14 -1.49 28.70
C PHE A 401 -5.97 -2.36 28.27
N VAL A 402 -5.70 -3.41 29.05
CA VAL A 402 -4.67 -4.40 28.74
C VAL A 402 -5.35 -5.69 28.33
N VAL A 403 -5.00 -6.18 27.14
CA VAL A 403 -5.43 -7.50 26.66
C VAL A 403 -4.47 -8.55 27.20
N THR A 404 -4.89 -9.22 28.26
CA THR A 404 -4.18 -10.35 28.89
C THR A 404 -4.74 -11.69 28.38
N PRO A 405 -4.10 -12.83 28.69
CA PRO A 405 -4.68 -14.14 28.45
C PRO A 405 -6.10 -14.31 29.01
N GLY A 406 -6.37 -13.74 30.19
CA GLY A 406 -7.68 -13.81 30.87
C GLY A 406 -8.81 -13.22 30.03
N VAL A 407 -8.56 -12.06 29.39
CA VAL A 407 -9.48 -11.38 28.46
C VAL A 407 -9.94 -12.32 27.34
N ILE A 408 -9.08 -13.22 26.89
CA ILE A 408 -9.34 -14.11 25.76
C ILE A 408 -9.98 -15.44 26.21
N THR A 409 -9.59 -15.95 27.38
CA THR A 409 -10.07 -17.25 27.89
C THR A 409 -11.40 -17.16 28.63
N ASP A 410 -11.61 -16.10 29.43
CA ASP A 410 -12.87 -15.83 30.14
C ASP A 410 -13.22 -14.33 30.08
N PRO A 411 -13.74 -13.86 28.93
CA PRO A 411 -14.05 -12.45 28.71
C PRO A 411 -14.97 -11.84 29.77
N ARG A 412 -15.96 -12.61 30.24
CA ARG A 412 -17.01 -12.12 31.15
C ARG A 412 -16.49 -11.90 32.55
N ALA A 413 -15.69 -12.82 33.07
CA ALA A 413 -15.08 -12.68 34.38
C ALA A 413 -14.14 -11.47 34.40
N GLU A 414 -13.29 -11.35 33.38
CA GLU A 414 -12.32 -10.26 33.28
C GLU A 414 -13.00 -8.89 33.11
N LEU A 415 -14.04 -8.82 32.28
CA LEU A 415 -14.83 -7.60 32.10
C LEU A 415 -15.53 -7.18 33.38
N ALA A 416 -16.04 -8.12 34.18
CA ALA A 416 -16.63 -7.81 35.49
C ALA A 416 -15.59 -7.26 36.47
N LEU A 417 -14.38 -7.83 36.50
CA LEU A 417 -13.27 -7.34 37.32
C LEU A 417 -12.84 -5.93 36.92
N ILE A 418 -12.74 -5.67 35.62
CA ILE A 418 -12.38 -4.37 35.06
C ILE A 418 -13.44 -3.31 35.40
N LEU A 419 -14.73 -3.64 35.26
CA LEU A 419 -15.84 -2.71 35.55
C LEU A 419 -16.11 -2.50 37.04
N ALA A 420 -15.67 -3.40 37.92
CA ALA A 420 -15.84 -3.26 39.36
C ALA A 420 -15.04 -2.08 39.95
N ASP A 421 -14.01 -1.59 39.24
CA ASP A 421 -13.11 -0.48 39.64
C ASP A 421 -12.39 -0.67 40.99
N GLU A 422 -12.48 -1.86 41.61
CA GLU A 422 -11.83 -2.18 42.89
C GLU A 422 -10.30 -2.32 42.75
N ASN A 423 -9.81 -2.67 41.56
CA ASN A 423 -8.40 -2.96 41.27
C ASN A 423 -7.74 -1.93 40.33
N ARG A 424 -8.24 -0.69 40.31
CA ARG A 424 -7.79 0.35 39.38
C ARG A 424 -6.27 0.55 39.37
N ASP A 425 -5.63 0.61 40.54
CA ASP A 425 -4.18 0.80 40.65
C ASP A 425 -3.39 -0.38 40.07
N GLN A 426 -3.89 -1.61 40.22
CA GLN A 426 -3.26 -2.80 39.67
C GLN A 426 -3.40 -2.85 38.14
N LEU A 427 -4.58 -2.51 37.62
CA LEU A 427 -4.83 -2.42 36.19
C LEU A 427 -3.98 -1.33 35.53
N GLU A 428 -3.84 -0.20 36.20
CA GLU A 428 -2.96 0.90 35.79
C GLU A 428 -1.49 0.46 35.75
N LEU A 429 -1.01 -0.21 36.80
CA LEU A 429 0.36 -0.73 36.85
C LEU A 429 0.62 -1.74 35.73
N ALA A 430 -0.29 -2.71 35.53
CA ALA A 430 -0.19 -3.70 34.46
C ALA A 430 -0.16 -3.05 33.08
N PHE A 431 -0.91 -1.96 32.88
CA PHE A 431 -0.89 -1.20 31.64
C PHE A 431 0.45 -0.51 31.39
N LEU A 432 1.02 0.14 32.41
CA LEU A 432 2.32 0.79 32.30
C LEU A 432 3.43 -0.23 32.02
N GLU A 433 3.39 -1.40 32.67
CA GLU A 433 4.33 -2.49 32.41
C GLU A 433 4.22 -3.01 30.98
N ALA A 434 3.01 -3.28 30.49
CA ALA A 434 2.77 -3.77 29.13
C ALA A 434 3.19 -2.75 28.04
N ILE A 435 2.95 -1.45 28.27
CA ILE A 435 3.47 -0.38 27.38
C ILE A 435 4.98 -0.37 27.39
N GLN A 436 5.60 -0.46 28.56
CA GLN A 436 7.06 -0.41 28.67
C GLN A 436 7.71 -1.59 27.95
N GLU A 437 7.16 -2.79 28.10
CA GLU A 437 7.61 -3.98 27.39
C GLU A 437 7.45 -3.81 25.87
N THR A 438 6.28 -3.34 25.42
CA THR A 438 6.01 -3.05 24.00
C THR A 438 7.01 -2.04 23.43
N ARG A 439 7.29 -0.96 24.17
CA ARG A 439 8.26 0.07 23.78
C ARG A 439 9.67 -0.51 23.65
N GLN A 440 10.10 -1.34 24.60
CA GLN A 440 11.41 -2.00 24.55
C GLN A 440 11.52 -2.97 23.38
N ALA A 441 10.50 -3.80 23.17
CA ALA A 441 10.43 -4.73 22.03
C ALA A 441 10.50 -3.98 20.70
N LEU A 442 9.77 -2.87 20.57
CA LEU A 442 9.76 -2.04 19.38
C LEU A 442 11.11 -1.34 19.15
N SER A 443 11.72 -0.79 20.19
CA SER A 443 13.05 -0.17 20.10
C SER A 443 14.10 -1.18 19.63
N ASN A 444 14.10 -2.38 20.21
CA ASN A 444 14.97 -3.48 19.78
C ASN A 444 14.68 -3.91 18.34
N HIS A 445 13.42 -3.95 17.91
CA HIS A 445 13.04 -4.25 16.54
C HIS A 445 13.55 -3.20 15.55
N ILE A 446 13.43 -1.91 15.88
CA ILE A 446 13.96 -0.80 15.06
C ILE A 446 15.48 -0.90 14.99
N LEU A 447 16.15 -1.13 16.12
CA LEU A 447 17.59 -1.31 16.20
C LEU A 447 18.08 -2.50 15.38
N ASN A 448 17.39 -3.64 15.39
CA ASN A 448 17.81 -4.78 14.58
C ASN A 448 17.65 -4.54 13.07
N ASN A 449 16.72 -3.67 12.68
CA ASN A 449 16.40 -3.36 11.29
C ASN A 449 16.90 -1.98 10.85
N TRP A 450 17.76 -1.32 11.64
CA TRP A 450 18.11 0.09 11.48
C TRP A 450 18.69 0.42 10.10
N LYS A 451 19.51 -0.46 9.52
CA LYS A 451 20.15 -0.21 8.21
C LYS A 451 19.11 -0.06 7.10
N SER A 452 18.10 -0.92 7.14
CA SER A 452 16.99 -0.93 6.18
C SER A 452 16.12 0.32 6.36
N LEU A 453 15.75 0.62 7.61
CA LEU A 453 14.90 1.76 7.95
C LEU A 453 15.59 3.11 7.74
N SER A 454 16.87 3.21 8.09
CA SER A 454 17.68 4.42 7.92
C SER A 454 17.87 4.76 6.44
N LEU A 455 18.17 3.76 5.59
CA LEU A 455 18.25 3.96 4.15
C LEU A 455 16.90 4.41 3.56
N HIS A 456 15.81 3.82 4.05
CA HIS A 456 14.47 4.10 3.56
C HIS A 456 13.96 5.50 3.93
N HIS A 457 14.20 5.94 5.16
CA HIS A 457 13.68 7.21 5.68
C HIS A 457 14.70 8.36 5.65
N GLY A 458 15.99 8.08 5.43
CA GLY A 458 17.04 9.09 5.40
C GLY A 458 17.33 9.72 6.76
N LEU A 459 17.11 8.96 7.85
CA LEU A 459 17.38 9.37 9.23
C LEU A 459 18.36 8.38 9.86
N THR A 460 19.42 8.85 10.50
CA THR A 460 20.34 8.01 11.27
C THR A 460 19.67 7.62 12.60
N LEU A 461 19.35 6.33 12.74
CA LEU A 461 18.68 5.79 13.92
C LEU A 461 19.72 5.35 14.96
N SER A 462 19.98 6.22 15.94
CA SER A 462 20.70 5.86 17.18
C SER A 462 19.79 5.03 18.10
N LYS A 463 20.32 4.54 19.22
CA LYS A 463 19.53 3.86 20.26
C LYS A 463 18.50 4.80 20.84
N GLU A 464 18.92 6.02 21.17
CA GLU A 464 18.09 7.08 21.73
C GLU A 464 16.96 7.46 20.76
N ARG A 465 17.25 7.61 19.46
CA ARG A 465 16.22 7.86 18.45
C ARG A 465 15.27 6.69 18.25
N SER A 466 15.76 5.46 18.34
CA SER A 466 14.90 4.27 18.27
C SER A 466 13.92 4.25 19.46
N ASP A 467 14.38 4.65 20.64
CA ASP A 467 13.53 4.81 21.82
C ASP A 467 12.51 5.94 21.68
N LEU A 468 12.87 7.05 21.01
CA LEU A 468 11.96 8.16 20.69
C LEU A 468 10.89 7.77 19.67
N VAL A 469 11.28 7.04 18.61
CA VAL A 469 10.32 6.48 17.64
C VAL A 469 9.36 5.53 18.33
N ALA A 470 9.88 4.63 19.18
CA ALA A 470 9.05 3.69 19.93
C ALA A 470 8.09 4.41 20.88
N GLN A 471 8.56 5.45 21.57
CA GLN A 471 7.72 6.29 22.42
C GLN A 471 6.60 6.96 21.61
N TYR A 472 6.93 7.59 20.48
CA TYR A 472 5.94 8.24 19.63
C TYR A 472 4.87 7.26 19.15
N TYR A 473 5.27 6.06 18.72
CA TYR A 473 4.37 4.99 18.27
C TYR A 473 3.46 4.45 19.39
N CYS A 474 3.96 4.34 20.62
CA CYS A 474 3.14 3.92 21.75
C CYS A 474 2.11 4.99 22.12
N THR A 475 2.48 6.26 22.04
CA THR A 475 1.60 7.40 22.35
C THR A 475 0.58 7.70 21.26
N HIS A 476 0.90 7.42 19.98
CA HIS A 476 0.02 7.72 18.84
C HIS A 476 -0.32 6.46 18.06
N VAL A 477 -1.61 6.25 17.78
CA VAL A 477 -2.06 5.15 16.91
C VAL A 477 -1.62 5.42 15.47
N THR A 478 -0.45 4.92 15.09
CA THR A 478 0.22 5.21 13.81
C THR A 478 1.01 4.00 13.32
N GLU A 479 1.34 3.97 12.03
CA GLU A 479 2.32 3.02 11.49
C GLU A 479 3.75 3.41 11.88
N LEU A 480 4.66 2.44 11.98
CA LEU A 480 6.07 2.68 12.31
C LEU A 480 6.74 3.64 11.32
N GLY A 481 6.43 3.51 10.03
CA GLY A 481 6.98 4.41 9.00
C GLY A 481 6.57 5.86 9.21
N THR A 482 5.33 6.10 9.66
CA THR A 482 4.82 7.43 10.00
C THR A 482 5.50 7.95 11.25
N ALA A 483 5.68 7.13 12.28
CA ALA A 483 6.41 7.51 13.49
C ALA A 483 7.85 7.95 13.16
N ILE A 484 8.59 7.18 12.34
CA ILE A 484 9.94 7.55 11.90
C ILE A 484 9.92 8.88 11.12
N GLN A 485 8.92 9.08 10.26
CA GLN A 485 8.79 10.31 9.50
C GLN A 485 8.50 11.53 10.39
N SER A 486 7.66 11.38 11.44
CA SER A 486 7.42 12.43 12.43
C SER A 486 8.70 12.82 13.17
N ILE A 487 9.49 11.85 13.63
CA ILE A 487 10.78 12.10 14.28
C ILE A 487 11.76 12.81 13.33
N LYS A 488 11.79 12.42 12.05
CA LYS A 488 12.58 13.11 11.03
C LYS A 488 12.14 14.55 10.85
N THR A 489 10.83 14.83 10.82
CA THR A 489 10.31 16.20 10.70
C THR A 489 10.66 17.05 11.92
N TYR A 490 10.68 16.50 13.13
CA TYR A 490 11.19 17.21 14.32
C TYR A 490 12.68 17.51 14.21
N TYR A 491 13.48 16.53 13.77
CA TYR A 491 14.91 16.71 13.52
C TYR A 491 15.17 17.85 12.49
N GLU A 492 14.46 17.82 11.36
CA GLU A 492 14.57 18.85 10.32
C GLU A 492 14.12 20.23 10.83
N SER A 493 13.08 20.28 11.67
CA SER A 493 12.63 21.52 12.31
C SER A 493 13.70 22.10 13.25
N ILE A 494 14.38 21.28 14.04
CA ILE A 494 15.48 21.72 14.91
C ILE A 494 16.65 22.26 14.07
N LYS A 495 17.00 21.57 12.98
CA LYS A 495 18.05 22.06 12.06
C LYS A 495 17.67 23.35 11.34
N LYS A 496 16.38 23.56 11.06
CA LYS A 496 15.89 24.83 10.54
C LYS A 496 16.05 25.95 11.57
N VAL A 497 15.81 25.68 12.86
CA VAL A 497 16.05 26.67 13.94
C VAL A 497 17.51 27.10 14.00
N GLU A 498 18.49 26.18 13.83
CA GLU A 498 19.92 26.53 13.77
C GLU A 498 20.21 27.56 12.65
N VAL A 499 19.64 27.32 11.46
CA VAL A 499 19.81 28.18 10.28
C VAL A 499 19.11 29.52 10.46
N ASP A 500 17.86 29.52 10.95
CA ASP A 500 17.08 30.72 11.18
C ASP A 500 17.70 31.61 12.28
N PHE A 501 18.28 31.00 13.33
CA PHE A 501 19.01 31.73 14.37
C PHE A 501 20.24 32.44 13.80
N TYR A 502 21.01 31.76 12.97
CA TYR A 502 22.14 32.37 12.27
C TYR A 502 21.70 33.54 11.38
N HIS A 503 20.66 33.36 10.56
CA HIS A 503 20.21 34.44 9.68
C HIS A 503 19.67 35.68 10.41
N LYS A 504 19.03 35.50 11.57
CA LYS A 504 18.48 36.61 12.36
C LYS A 504 19.52 37.31 13.24
N HIS A 505 20.49 36.57 13.76
CA HIS A 505 21.36 37.04 14.85
C HIS A 505 22.86 37.04 14.51
N ASP A 506 23.25 36.45 13.37
CA ASP A 506 24.64 36.28 12.92
C ASP A 506 25.50 35.47 13.90
N ILE A 507 24.86 34.53 14.62
CA ILE A 507 25.48 33.59 15.56
C ILE A 507 25.14 32.17 15.09
N ASN A 508 26.15 31.34 14.86
CA ASN A 508 25.97 29.97 14.40
C ASN A 508 25.87 29.03 15.62
N ILE A 509 24.66 28.56 15.91
CA ILE A 509 24.40 27.55 16.93
C ILE A 509 24.30 26.19 16.26
N VAL A 510 25.00 25.19 16.80
CA VAL A 510 24.91 23.80 16.37
C VAL A 510 24.54 22.94 17.57
N PHE A 511 23.35 22.34 17.55
CA PHE A 511 22.96 21.38 18.57
C PHE A 511 23.72 20.06 18.37
N GLU A 512 24.27 19.54 19.46
CA GLU A 512 24.83 18.19 19.48
C GLU A 512 23.71 17.14 19.40
N GLU A 513 24.06 15.91 19.00
CA GLU A 513 23.05 14.86 18.76
C GLU A 513 22.22 14.54 20.03
N ASP A 514 22.82 14.59 21.21
CA ASP A 514 22.14 14.37 22.50
C ASP A 514 21.17 15.52 22.87
N ALA A 515 21.50 16.75 22.47
CA ALA A 515 20.64 17.92 22.62
C ALA A 515 19.44 17.83 21.68
N ILE A 516 19.68 17.47 20.41
CA ILE A 516 18.63 17.24 19.41
C ILE A 516 17.64 16.19 19.91
N ASP A 517 18.14 15.03 20.37
CA ASP A 517 17.28 13.95 20.86
C ASP A 517 16.47 14.39 22.09
N SER A 518 17.05 15.20 22.99
CA SER A 518 16.33 15.79 24.13
C SER A 518 15.27 16.81 23.72
N LEU A 519 15.49 17.58 22.65
CA LEU A 519 14.50 18.52 22.10
C LEU A 519 13.36 17.76 21.42
N ILE A 520 13.66 16.71 20.67
CA ILE A 520 12.65 15.82 20.08
C ILE A 520 11.78 15.21 21.19
N GLU A 521 12.35 14.79 22.31
CA GLU A 521 11.56 14.32 23.46
C GLU A 521 10.58 15.38 23.98
N GLN A 522 10.98 16.65 24.01
CA GLN A 522 10.11 17.76 24.39
C GLN A 522 9.00 18.01 23.36
N PHE A 523 9.30 17.92 22.06
CA PHE A 523 8.30 17.99 20.99
C PHE A 523 7.21 16.92 21.15
N ILE A 524 7.59 15.69 21.51
CA ILE A 524 6.63 14.58 21.71
C ILE A 524 5.77 14.80 22.97
N LYS A 525 6.37 15.25 24.08
CA LYS A 525 5.65 15.35 25.36
C LYS A 525 4.76 16.59 25.49
N TYR A 526 5.16 17.71 24.90
CA TYR A 526 4.54 19.01 25.15
C TYR A 526 3.95 19.65 23.88
N GLU A 527 3.97 18.96 22.73
CA GLU A 527 3.45 19.45 21.44
C GLU A 527 4.00 20.86 21.06
N ILE A 528 5.25 21.12 21.42
CA ILE A 528 5.91 22.42 21.20
C ILE A 528 6.01 22.70 19.70
N THR A 529 5.88 23.95 19.27
CA THR A 529 6.14 24.32 17.87
C THR A 529 7.59 24.75 17.63
N SER A 530 8.02 24.78 16.36
CA SER A 530 9.35 25.31 16.02
C SER A 530 9.54 26.77 16.46
N ASP A 531 8.46 27.54 16.47
CA ASP A 531 8.49 28.96 16.85
C ASP A 531 8.65 29.12 18.37
N ASP A 532 7.98 28.27 19.15
CA ASP A 532 8.16 28.22 20.61
C ASP A 532 9.59 27.81 20.97
N LEU A 533 10.16 26.83 20.25
CA LEU A 533 11.56 26.43 20.42
C LEU A 533 12.49 27.60 20.09
N MET A 534 12.27 28.31 18.98
CA MET A 534 13.10 29.45 18.59
C MET A 534 13.04 30.58 19.64
N ALA A 535 11.86 30.88 20.17
CA ALA A 535 11.68 31.87 21.24
C ALA A 535 12.42 31.45 22.52
N LYS A 536 12.32 30.16 22.89
CA LYS A 536 13.04 29.60 24.05
C LYS A 536 14.55 29.73 23.87
N ILE A 537 15.10 29.25 22.75
CA ILE A 537 16.55 29.33 22.47
C ILE A 537 17.05 30.78 22.44
N TYR A 538 16.25 31.71 21.90
CA TYR A 538 16.59 33.13 21.95
C TYR A 538 16.70 33.64 23.39
N ASN A 539 15.68 33.43 24.21
CA ASN A 539 15.68 33.88 25.61
C ASN A 539 16.81 33.24 26.43
N ASP A 540 17.11 31.98 26.14
CA ASP A 540 18.02 31.16 26.93
C ASP A 540 19.50 31.46 26.60
N PHE A 541 19.82 31.74 25.33
CA PHE A 541 21.21 31.79 24.86
C PHE A 541 21.63 33.09 24.18
N TYR A 542 20.72 33.90 23.62
CA TYR A 542 21.12 35.00 22.74
C TYR A 542 22.04 36.01 23.41
N ASP A 543 21.64 36.55 24.57
CA ASP A 543 22.41 37.61 25.25
C ASP A 543 23.80 37.10 25.68
N GLY A 544 23.87 35.88 26.23
CA GLY A 544 25.11 35.26 26.66
C GLY A 544 26.06 34.95 25.51
N LEU A 545 25.54 34.36 24.43
CA LEU A 545 26.34 34.04 23.24
C LEU A 545 26.78 35.29 22.48
N ASN A 546 25.94 36.33 22.42
CA ASN A 546 26.29 37.60 21.78
C ASN A 546 27.43 38.30 22.53
N LEU A 547 27.39 38.32 23.87
CA LEU A 547 28.49 38.85 24.68
C LEU A 547 29.80 38.10 24.44
N ILE A 548 29.73 36.76 24.39
CA ILE A 548 30.88 35.91 24.10
C ILE A 548 31.44 36.19 22.69
N ARG A 549 30.56 36.35 21.70
CA ARG A 549 30.94 36.68 20.33
C ARG A 549 31.72 37.99 20.26
N GLU A 550 31.19 39.06 20.88
CA GLU A 550 31.83 40.38 20.90
C GLU A 550 33.22 40.36 21.56
N LYS A 551 33.41 39.51 22.58
CA LYS A 551 34.67 39.44 23.34
C LYS A 551 35.71 38.50 22.74
N SER A 552 35.29 37.38 22.16
CA SER A 552 36.20 36.32 21.68
C SER A 552 36.36 36.26 20.16
N GLY A 553 35.45 36.87 19.40
CA GLY A 553 35.35 36.72 17.95
C GLY A 553 34.83 35.34 17.50
N THR A 554 34.41 34.49 18.44
CA THR A 554 33.85 33.16 18.13
C THR A 554 32.39 33.31 17.68
N ASN A 555 32.09 32.86 16.46
CA ASN A 555 30.74 32.91 15.91
C ASN A 555 30.03 31.56 15.90
N ARG A 556 30.68 30.46 16.32
CA ARG A 556 30.12 29.11 16.28
C ARG A 556 30.14 28.46 17.66
N PHE A 557 28.97 28.02 18.12
CA PHE A 557 28.77 27.41 19.44
C PHE A 557 28.10 26.05 19.31
N PHE A 558 28.61 25.07 20.05
CA PHE A 558 28.02 23.74 20.15
C PHE A 558 27.19 23.65 21.43
N ILE A 559 25.93 23.26 21.31
CA ILE A 559 24.98 23.20 22.44
C ILE A 559 24.71 21.73 22.77
N PRO A 560 25.31 21.19 23.85
CA PRO A 560 25.04 19.84 24.33
C PRO A 560 23.74 19.77 25.15
N ARG A 561 23.26 18.57 25.45
CA ARG A 561 22.03 18.38 26.27
C ARG A 561 22.11 19.10 27.62
N LYS A 562 23.29 19.12 28.25
CA LYS A 562 23.50 19.79 29.55
C LYS A 562 23.22 21.29 29.48
N ALA A 563 23.53 21.95 28.36
CA ALA A 563 23.27 23.36 28.18
C ALA A 563 21.77 23.67 28.13
N LEU A 564 20.95 22.75 27.61
CA LEU A 564 19.49 22.88 27.59
C LEU A 564 18.84 22.65 28.96
N LEU A 565 19.54 21.98 29.88
CA LEU A 565 19.07 21.73 31.24
C LEU A 565 19.50 22.84 32.21
N ASP A 566 20.72 23.35 32.04
CA ASP A 566 21.30 24.41 32.85
C ASP A 566 22.11 25.38 31.98
N GLN A 567 21.41 26.38 31.45
CA GLN A 567 21.98 27.37 30.53
C GLN A 567 22.97 28.32 31.22
N GLU A 568 22.71 28.67 32.49
CA GLU A 568 23.53 29.62 33.24
C GLU A 568 24.91 29.03 33.53
N ALA A 569 24.95 27.78 33.98
CA ALA A 569 26.22 27.08 34.23
C ALA A 569 27.03 26.91 32.95
N PHE A 570 26.38 26.59 31.83
CA PHE A 570 27.03 26.43 30.53
C PHE A 570 27.62 27.75 30.01
N LEU A 571 26.84 28.84 30.02
CA LEU A 571 27.32 30.16 29.60
C LEU A 571 28.45 30.65 30.51
N ALA A 572 28.36 30.43 31.82
CA ALA A 572 29.43 30.76 32.76
C ALA A 572 30.73 29.99 32.48
N GLU A 573 30.64 28.72 32.10
CA GLU A 573 31.81 27.91 31.71
C GLU A 573 32.46 28.44 30.42
N LEU A 574 31.66 28.80 29.42
CA LEU A 574 32.15 29.40 28.18
C LEU A 574 32.85 30.74 28.45
N ILE A 575 32.26 31.61 29.28
CA ILE A 575 32.86 32.89 29.66
C ILE A 575 34.17 32.68 30.40
N ARG A 576 34.24 31.71 31.33
CA ARG A 576 35.49 31.38 32.05
C ARG A 576 36.62 30.96 31.11
N LYS A 577 36.31 30.14 30.09
CA LYS A 577 37.29 29.69 29.08
C LYS A 577 37.85 30.81 28.21
N ILE A 578 37.16 31.96 28.13
CA ILE A 578 37.59 33.13 27.35
C ILE A 578 38.43 34.08 28.21
N ILE A 579 38.17 34.12 29.52
CA ILE A 579 38.89 34.97 30.48
C ILE A 579 40.19 34.30 30.96
N SER A 580 40.25 32.97 30.96
CA SER A 580 41.47 32.18 31.19
C SER A 580 42.36 32.13 29.95
#